data_AF-A0A954HHQ4-F1
#
_entry.id   AF-A0A954HHQ4-F1
#
_cell.length_a   1.000
_cell.length_b   1.000
_cell.length_c   1.000
_cell.angle_alpha   90.00
_cell.angle_beta   90.00
_cell.angle_gamma   90.00
#
_symmetry.space_group_name_H-M   'P 1'
#
loop_
_entity.id
_entity.type
_entity.pdbx_description
1 polymer ?
#
loop_
_entity_poly.entity_id
_entity_poly.type
_entity_poly.pdbx_seq_one_letter_code
_entity_poly.pdbx_strand_id
1 'polypeptide(L)' 'RCNWVTELGYKSLHVGGAQFLMGDGAVKFFSENIDMNTYARLGAKADGFVVTVP' A
#
# COMPACT_ATOMS: atom_id res chain seq x y z
N ARG A 1 1.99 -11.74 16.06
CA ARG A 1 1.76 -12.98 15.31
C ARG A 1 1.87 -12.65 13.83
N CYS A 2 2.77 -13.33 13.16
CA CYS A 2 2.91 -13.34 11.71
C CYS A 2 1.65 -13.84 11.02
N ASN A 3 1.18 -13.14 10.01
CA ASN A 3 0.19 -13.67 9.08
C ASN A 3 0.54 -13.18 7.67
N TRP A 4 0.41 -14.07 6.67
CA TRP A 4 0.69 -13.82 5.26
C TRP A 4 0.09 -12.51 4.72
N VAL A 5 -1.05 -12.08 5.27
CA VAL A 5 -1.73 -10.83 4.90
C VAL A 5 -1.06 -9.56 5.47
N THR A 6 -0.47 -9.64 6.67
CA THR A 6 0.11 -8.47 7.37
C THR A 6 1.63 -8.45 7.34
N GLU A 7 2.26 -9.57 7.01
CA GLU A 7 3.70 -9.74 7.13
C GLU A 7 4.47 -9.50 5.82
N LEU A 8 3.84 -9.73 4.67
CA LEU A 8 4.43 -9.54 3.35
C LEU A 8 3.86 -8.28 2.70
N GLY A 9 4.74 -7.32 2.45
CA GLY A 9 4.37 -6.03 1.85
C GLY A 9 5.34 -4.93 2.28
N TYR A 10 5.42 -3.89 1.45
CA TYR A 10 6.14 -2.67 1.77
C TYR A 10 5.53 -2.08 3.05
N LYS A 11 6.32 -1.73 4.06
CA LYS A 11 5.83 -1.03 5.26
C LYS A 11 7.01 -0.39 5.96
N SER A 12 6.82 0.83 6.41
CA SER A 12 7.81 1.57 7.18
C SER A 12 7.05 2.45 8.16
N LEU A 13 7.44 2.42 9.43
CA LEU A 13 6.78 3.20 10.48
C LEU A 13 7.22 4.66 10.37
N HIS A 14 6.47 5.44 9.59
CA HIS A 14 6.65 6.88 9.46
C HIS A 14 5.41 7.59 9.99
N VAL A 15 5.61 8.48 10.96
CA VAL A 15 4.55 9.31 11.51
C VAL A 15 3.93 10.14 10.38
N GLY A 16 2.63 9.96 10.17
CA GLY A 16 1.83 10.69 9.17
C GLY A 16 1.74 10.02 7.79
N GLY A 17 2.66 9.14 7.42
CA GLY A 17 2.67 8.45 6.13
C GLY A 17 4.02 8.45 5.40
N ALA A 18 4.05 7.94 4.17
CA ALA A 18 5.24 7.87 3.34
C ALA A 18 4.94 8.05 1.84
N GLN A 19 5.96 8.43 1.08
CA GLN A 19 5.87 8.52 -0.38
C GLN A 19 6.25 7.19 -1.04
N PHE A 20 5.44 6.73 -1.99
CA PHE A 20 5.68 5.50 -2.74
C PHE A 20 5.76 5.81 -4.24
N LEU A 21 6.69 5.12 -4.91
CA LEU A 21 6.82 5.16 -6.36
C LEU A 21 5.86 4.14 -7.00
N MET A 22 5.05 4.61 -7.93
CA MET A 22 4.11 3.81 -8.69
C MET A 22 4.78 3.20 -9.92
N GLY A 23 4.21 2.14 -10.48
CA GLY A 23 4.73 1.48 -11.68
C GLY A 23 4.72 2.36 -12.94
N ASP A 24 3.94 3.45 -12.97
CA ASP A 24 3.92 4.44 -14.05
C ASP A 24 4.99 5.54 -13.91
N GLY A 25 5.73 5.55 -12.79
CA GLY A 25 6.75 6.56 -12.49
C GLY A 25 6.25 7.75 -11.65
N ALA A 26 4.94 7.87 -11.39
CA ALA A 26 4.42 8.84 -10.44
C ALA A 26 4.82 8.52 -8.99
N VAL A 27 5.07 9.56 -8.20
CA VAL A 27 5.25 9.45 -6.75
C VAL A 27 3.98 9.91 -6.06
N LYS A 28 3.44 9.08 -5.19
CA LYS A 28 2.20 9.37 -4.45
C LYS A 28 2.41 9.25 -2.95
N PHE A 29 1.75 10.11 -2.19
CA PHE A 29 1.80 10.10 -0.74
C PHE A 29 0.72 9.20 -0.16
N PHE A 30 1.11 8.31 0.73
CA PHE A 30 0.23 7.40 1.44
C PHE A 30 0.18 7.78 2.91
N SER A 31 -1.00 8.17 3.39
CA SER A 31 -1.22 8.51 4.80
C SER A 31 -1.14 7.26 5.68
N GLU A 32 -0.69 7.43 6.93
CA GLU A 32 -0.76 6.40 7.98
C GLU A 32 -2.21 5.90 8.21
N ASN A 33 -3.22 6.72 7.91
CA ASN A 33 -4.64 6.39 8.09
C ASN A 33 -5.27 5.63 6.90
N ILE A 34 -4.48 5.16 5.92
CA ILE A 34 -5.01 4.41 4.78
C ILE A 34 -5.67 3.10 5.24
N ASP A 35 -6.78 2.73 4.59
CA ASP A 35 -7.39 1.41 4.77
C ASP A 35 -6.43 0.29 4.37
N MET A 36 -6.20 -0.66 5.27
CA MET A 36 -5.25 -1.75 5.08
C MET A 36 -5.65 -2.70 3.95
N ASN A 37 -6.95 -2.85 3.64
CA ASN A 37 -7.37 -3.68 2.50
C ASN A 37 -6.99 -3.00 1.19
N THR A 38 -7.20 -1.69 1.10
CA THR A 38 -6.78 -0.87 -0.05
C THR A 38 -5.26 -0.92 -0.21
N TYR A 39 -4.51 -0.79 0.89
CA TYR A 39 -3.06 -0.89 0.90
C TYR A 39 -2.56 -2.26 0.40
N ALA A 40 -3.15 -3.35 0.88
CA ALA A 40 -2.80 -4.70 0.44
C ALA A 40 -3.13 -4.92 -1.04
N ARG A 41 -4.29 -4.45 -1.50
CA ARG A 41 -4.72 -4.56 -2.92
C ARG A 41 -3.82 -3.77 -3.87
N LEU A 42 -3.31 -2.61 -3.45
CA LEU A 42 -2.35 -1.85 -4.26
C LEU A 42 -1.05 -2.62 -4.50
N GLY A 43 -0.62 -3.45 -3.55
CA GLY A 43 0.51 -4.37 -3.73
C GLY A 43 0.17 -5.63 -4.54
N ALA A 44 -1.10 -6.03 -4.58
CA ALA A 44 -1.56 -7.25 -5.22
C ALA A 44 -2.00 -7.02 -6.67
N LYS A 45 -1.04 -6.75 -7.57
CA LYS A 45 -1.32 -6.45 -8.99
C LYS A 45 -2.18 -7.49 -9.73
N ALA A 46 -2.18 -8.75 -9.28
CA ALA A 46 -2.85 -9.89 -9.92
C ALA A 46 -4.22 -10.24 -9.30
N ASP A 47 -4.69 -9.47 -8.32
CA ASP A 47 -5.95 -9.71 -7.60
C ASP A 47 -7.19 -9.40 -8.47
N GLY A 48 -7.02 -8.60 -9.54
CA GLY A 48 -8.09 -8.24 -10.48
C GLY A 48 -9.06 -7.17 -9.95
N PHE A 49 -8.85 -6.68 -8.73
CA PHE A 49 -9.64 -5.59 -8.15
C PHE A 49 -9.07 -4.23 -8.53
N VAL A 50 -9.95 -3.34 -8.99
CA VAL A 50 -9.60 -1.95 -9.27
C VAL A 50 -9.63 -1.16 -7.96
N VAL A 51 -8.49 -0.59 -7.59
CA VAL A 51 -8.35 0.30 -6.44
C VAL A 51 -7.86 1.66 -6.90
N THR A 52 -8.42 2.72 -6.31
CA THR A 52 -7.98 4.10 -6.60
C THR A 52 -6.82 4.44 -5.69
N VAL A 53 -5.74 4.92 -6.29
CA VAL A 53 -4.57 5.39 -5.53
C VAL A 53 -4.89 6.79 -4.99
N PRO A 54 -4.73 7.04 -3.68
CA PRO A 54 -4.94 8.36 -3.10
C PRO A 54 -4.05 9.46 -3.72
#